data_AF-A0A353HXT1-F1
#
_entry.id   AF-A0A353HXT1-F1
#
_cell.length_a   1.000
_cell.length_b   1.000
_cell.length_c   1.000
_cell.angle_alpha   90.00
_cell.angle_beta   90.00
_cell.angle_gamma   90.00
#
_symmetry.space_group_name_H-M   'P 1'
#
loop_
_entity.id
_entity.type
_entity.pdbx_description
1 polymer ?
#
loop_
_entity_poly.entity_id
_entity_poly.type
_entity_poly.pdbx_seq_one_letter_code
_entity_poly.pdbx_strand_id
1 'polypeptide(L)'
;MLHASANEPAHAAKPEADAAKKLAADIAKPASAKPAADKAADKTADKAAADKAAALAIARAADKTVADKEEKGEKAAAKPGKTSAITADKAASAISAQSEEDAEVDLSVRIAERLAEMRAKQAARVAAAAKAKKAAEAKRKKEAAAAAVVAAAAAAPKISNHWDYEGEFGPENWGKINPAWSQCGAGKRQSPIDIRDGMKVNLDEIDFNYRPSDYTEVDNGKTVQVNLARGNFMTIGNQSYELVQFHFHRPSEEKINGKGTEMVIHLEHRGPGGKLAIVAVLLERGKANDAIQTVWNNIPLEKNQQVASSEPLDPLELLPERREYYTYMGSQTTPPCTENVLWLVMKQPMTASPAQMALFSRLYPLNARPVQESEGRMVKESN
;
A
#
# COMPACT_ATOMS: atom_id res chain seq x y z
N MET A 1 2.37 -1.06 89.25
CA MET A 1 1.51 -1.82 90.19
C MET A 1 0.14 -1.94 89.53
N LEU A 2 -0.06 -2.95 88.67
CA LEU A 2 -0.68 -4.24 88.97
C LEU A 2 -2.04 -4.12 89.69
N HIS A 3 -3.14 -4.25 88.93
CA HIS A 3 -4.11 -5.32 89.12
C HIS A 3 -4.99 -5.51 87.87
N ALA A 4 -5.13 -6.78 87.50
CA ALA A 4 -6.03 -7.33 86.50
C ALA A 4 -7.32 -7.79 87.19
N SER A 5 -8.45 -7.85 86.46
CA SER A 5 -9.29 -9.06 86.40
C SER A 5 -10.35 -8.93 85.30
N ALA A 6 -10.54 -10.05 84.61
CA ALA A 6 -11.42 -10.28 83.47
C ALA A 6 -12.91 -10.40 83.85
N ASN A 7 -13.80 -10.23 82.86
CA ASN A 7 -14.87 -11.20 82.61
C ASN A 7 -15.49 -11.03 81.21
N GLU A 8 -15.52 -12.14 80.46
CA GLU A 8 -16.42 -12.42 79.33
C GLU A 8 -17.28 -13.63 79.78
N PRO A 9 -18.49 -13.86 79.26
CA PRO A 9 -18.54 -14.81 78.15
C PRO A 9 -19.67 -14.62 77.11
N ALA A 10 -19.33 -15.00 75.88
CA ALA A 10 -20.06 -15.89 74.96
C ALA A 10 -21.55 -15.67 74.64
N HIS A 11 -21.82 -15.44 73.34
CA HIS A 11 -22.76 -16.30 72.62
C HIS A 11 -22.30 -16.53 71.17
N ALA A 12 -22.14 -17.81 70.83
CA ALA A 12 -21.87 -18.33 69.50
C ALA A 12 -23.17 -18.56 68.72
N ALA A 13 -23.14 -18.36 67.40
CA ALA A 13 -23.69 -19.27 66.40
C ALA A 13 -23.31 -18.81 64.98
N LYS A 14 -23.04 -19.80 64.13
CA LYS A 14 -22.39 -19.76 62.80
C LYS A 14 -23.45 -19.81 61.66
N PRO A 15 -23.04 -19.86 60.37
CA PRO A 15 -23.79 -19.32 59.23
C PRO A 15 -24.68 -20.37 58.55
N GLU A 16 -25.63 -19.92 57.71
CA GLU A 16 -26.33 -20.80 56.79
C GLU A 16 -26.41 -20.22 55.38
N ALA A 17 -25.84 -21.00 54.47
CA ALA A 17 -26.02 -20.91 53.04
C ALA A 17 -27.26 -21.73 52.69
N ASP A 18 -28.29 -21.13 52.09
CA ASP A 18 -29.21 -21.85 51.22
C ASP A 18 -30.01 -20.87 50.35
N ALA A 19 -29.56 -20.68 49.10
CA ALA A 19 -30.38 -20.14 48.02
C ALA A 19 -29.75 -20.44 46.66
N ALA A 20 -29.52 -21.73 46.38
CA ALA A 20 -29.27 -22.23 45.04
C ALA A 20 -30.31 -23.30 44.69
N LYS A 21 -31.51 -22.89 44.24
CA LYS A 21 -32.41 -23.79 43.49
C LYS A 21 -33.51 -23.07 42.68
N LYS A 22 -33.08 -22.43 41.59
CA LYS A 22 -33.79 -22.20 40.31
C LYS A 22 -32.84 -21.29 39.52
N LEU A 23 -32.22 -21.69 38.43
CA LEU A 23 -32.83 -22.16 37.21
C LEU A 23 -31.68 -22.67 36.32
N ALA A 24 -31.66 -23.96 36.00
CA ALA A 24 -30.77 -24.51 34.99
C ALA A 24 -31.56 -25.56 34.19
N ALA A 25 -31.94 -25.19 32.97
CA ALA A 25 -32.17 -26.06 31.82
C ALA A 25 -32.64 -25.16 30.67
N ASP A 26 -31.77 -24.86 29.70
CA ASP A 26 -31.91 -25.46 28.38
C ASP A 26 -30.80 -25.02 27.41
N ILE A 27 -30.41 -25.99 26.60
CA ILE A 27 -29.23 -26.06 25.75
C ILE A 27 -29.68 -25.90 24.27
N ALA A 28 -28.86 -25.16 23.52
CA ALA A 28 -28.56 -25.28 22.09
C ALA A 28 -29.50 -24.77 20.97
N LYS A 29 -28.82 -24.00 20.09
CA LYS A 29 -28.90 -23.82 18.63
C LYS A 29 -29.75 -22.68 18.02
N PRO A 30 -29.26 -22.09 16.90
CA PRO A 30 -29.61 -20.75 16.45
C PRO A 30 -30.79 -20.75 15.47
N ALA A 31 -31.64 -19.72 15.59
CA ALA A 31 -32.66 -19.39 14.60
C ALA A 31 -32.24 -18.15 13.81
N SER A 32 -32.10 -18.36 12.50
CA SER A 32 -32.00 -17.37 11.44
C SER A 32 -33.21 -16.41 11.42
N ALA A 33 -32.95 -15.11 11.39
CA ALA A 33 -33.93 -14.12 10.93
C ALA A 33 -33.22 -12.99 10.18
N LYS A 34 -33.61 -12.83 8.92
CA LYS A 34 -33.24 -11.76 7.98
C LYS A 34 -34.17 -10.56 8.21
N PRO A 35 -33.75 -9.35 7.82
CA PRO A 35 -34.62 -8.58 6.94
C PRO A 35 -33.90 -8.07 5.68
N ALA A 36 -34.68 -8.07 4.59
CA ALA A 36 -34.46 -7.40 3.32
C ALA A 36 -34.54 -5.86 3.49
N ALA A 37 -34.05 -4.98 2.63
CA ALA A 37 -33.23 -5.00 1.43
C ALA A 37 -32.77 -3.54 1.20
N ASP A 38 -31.61 -3.34 0.60
CA ASP A 38 -31.39 -2.17 -0.26
C ASP A 38 -30.53 -2.59 -1.46
N LYS A 39 -31.16 -2.58 -2.64
CA LYS A 39 -30.57 -2.95 -3.93
C LYS A 39 -30.12 -1.68 -4.64
N ALA A 40 -28.82 -1.38 -4.58
CA ALA A 40 -28.19 -0.42 -5.48
C ALA A 40 -26.67 -0.67 -5.61
N ALA A 41 -26.27 -1.87 -6.01
CA ALA A 41 -24.87 -2.16 -6.36
C ALA A 41 -24.74 -3.40 -7.25
N ASP A 42 -25.49 -3.46 -8.35
CA ASP A 42 -25.30 -4.53 -9.34
C ASP A 42 -25.65 -4.05 -10.76
N LYS A 43 -24.93 -3.03 -11.23
CA LYS A 43 -24.94 -2.57 -12.64
C LYS A 43 -23.56 -2.19 -13.18
N THR A 44 -22.49 -2.36 -12.41
CA THR A 44 -21.11 -2.02 -12.81
C THR A 44 -20.24 -3.25 -13.09
N ALA A 45 -20.67 -4.46 -12.70
CA ALA A 45 -19.95 -5.70 -12.99
C ALA A 45 -20.22 -6.24 -14.41
N ASP A 46 -21.45 -6.12 -14.92
CA ASP A 46 -21.81 -6.61 -16.26
C ASP A 46 -21.21 -5.80 -17.42
N LYS A 47 -20.87 -4.52 -17.18
CA LYS A 47 -20.22 -3.67 -18.20
C LYS A 47 -18.73 -4.00 -18.37
N ALA A 48 -18.06 -4.40 -17.29
CA ALA A 48 -16.64 -4.76 -17.32
C ALA A 48 -16.37 -6.14 -17.97
N ALA A 49 -17.35 -7.06 -17.92
CA ALA A 49 -17.26 -8.34 -18.61
C ALA A 49 -17.49 -8.22 -20.13
N ALA A 50 -18.39 -7.32 -20.56
CA ALA A 50 -18.67 -7.05 -21.98
C ALA A 50 -17.47 -6.38 -22.70
N ASP A 51 -16.78 -5.44 -22.04
CA ASP A 51 -15.63 -4.74 -22.62
C ASP A 51 -14.38 -5.64 -22.75
N LYS A 52 -14.24 -6.66 -21.90
CA LYS A 52 -13.14 -7.64 -21.95
C LYS A 52 -13.34 -8.69 -23.05
N ALA A 53 -14.59 -9.00 -23.41
CA ALA A 53 -14.91 -9.91 -24.52
C ALA A 53 -14.73 -9.26 -25.90
N ALA A 54 -14.99 -7.95 -26.03
CA ALA A 54 -14.77 -7.21 -27.27
C ALA A 54 -13.28 -7.03 -27.63
N ALA A 55 -12.40 -6.87 -26.63
CA ALA A 55 -10.96 -6.74 -26.84
C ALA A 55 -10.29 -8.04 -27.32
N LEU A 56 -10.82 -9.21 -26.96
CA LEU A 56 -10.27 -10.51 -27.36
C LEU A 56 -10.69 -10.94 -28.78
N ALA A 57 -11.78 -10.39 -29.31
CA ALA A 57 -12.26 -10.67 -30.67
C ALA A 57 -11.48 -9.90 -31.75
N ILE A 58 -10.95 -8.71 -31.44
CA ILE A 58 -10.17 -7.90 -32.38
C ILE A 58 -8.76 -8.49 -32.60
N ALA A 59 -8.21 -9.22 -31.62
CA ALA A 59 -6.91 -9.87 -31.71
C ALA A 59 -6.90 -11.18 -32.55
N ARG A 60 -8.07 -11.77 -32.85
CA ARG A 60 -8.18 -13.03 -33.63
C ARG A 60 -8.56 -12.85 -35.10
N ALA A 61 -8.79 -11.63 -35.57
CA ALA A 61 -9.15 -11.33 -36.96
C ALA A 61 -7.97 -10.84 -37.83
N ALA A 62 -6.74 -10.81 -37.28
CA ALA A 62 -5.55 -10.33 -37.99
C ALA A 62 -4.61 -11.45 -38.49
N ASP A 63 -4.98 -12.73 -38.39
CA ASP A 63 -4.06 -13.86 -38.62
C ASP A 63 -4.58 -14.94 -39.60
N LYS A 64 -5.35 -14.55 -40.62
CA LYS A 64 -5.67 -15.43 -41.76
C LYS A 64 -5.92 -14.63 -43.04
N THR A 65 -4.86 -14.37 -43.82
CA THR A 65 -4.86 -14.38 -45.29
C THR A 65 -3.45 -14.16 -45.84
N VAL A 66 -2.52 -15.08 -45.55
CA VAL A 66 -1.33 -15.30 -46.41
C VAL A 66 -0.97 -16.78 -46.36
N ALA A 67 -1.30 -17.51 -47.42
CA ALA A 67 -0.59 -18.69 -47.96
C ALA A 67 -1.57 -19.49 -48.84
N ASP A 68 -1.53 -19.28 -50.16
CA ASP A 68 -1.01 -20.32 -51.07
C ASP A 68 -1.13 -19.92 -52.55
N LYS A 69 -0.14 -20.39 -53.31
CA LYS A 69 0.13 -20.30 -54.76
C LYS A 69 0.87 -19.04 -55.24
N GLU A 70 2.01 -19.13 -55.93
CA GLU A 70 2.76 -20.26 -56.47
C GLU A 70 4.16 -19.77 -56.88
N GLU A 71 5.11 -20.69 -56.91
CA GLU A 71 6.53 -20.52 -57.19
C GLU A 71 6.86 -20.18 -58.67
N LYS A 72 7.99 -19.45 -58.81
CA LYS A 72 9.04 -19.55 -59.86
C LYS A 72 8.77 -19.09 -61.30
N GLY A 73 9.67 -18.19 -61.73
CA GLY A 73 10.40 -18.36 -63.00
C GLY A 73 10.28 -17.20 -63.99
N GLU A 74 11.27 -16.31 -64.01
CA GLU A 74 11.51 -15.34 -65.08
C GLU A 74 12.77 -15.73 -65.88
N LYS A 75 12.71 -15.49 -67.21
CA LYS A 75 13.77 -15.45 -68.26
C LYS A 75 14.24 -16.80 -68.85
N ALA A 76 14.44 -16.99 -70.17
CA ALA A 76 14.48 -16.10 -71.34
C ALA A 76 14.38 -16.89 -72.67
N ALA A 77 14.19 -16.13 -73.75
CA ALA A 77 14.75 -16.29 -75.11
C ALA A 77 13.94 -16.95 -76.27
N ALA A 78 13.83 -16.13 -77.34
CA ALA A 78 14.08 -16.43 -78.77
C ALA A 78 12.92 -16.76 -79.75
N LYS A 79 12.75 -15.82 -80.71
CA LYS A 79 12.46 -15.93 -82.17
C LYS A 79 11.14 -16.60 -82.62
N PRO A 80 10.51 -16.13 -83.72
CA PRO A 80 10.97 -16.32 -85.11
C PRO A 80 10.80 -15.03 -85.95
N GLY A 81 11.09 -14.87 -87.24
CA GLY A 81 11.42 -15.71 -88.40
C GLY A 81 11.17 -14.82 -89.63
N LYS A 82 12.07 -14.87 -90.62
CA LYS A 82 12.14 -13.99 -91.81
C LYS A 82 10.96 -14.13 -92.78
N THR A 83 10.66 -13.08 -93.54
CA THR A 83 10.67 -13.08 -95.02
C THR A 83 10.63 -11.65 -95.60
N SER A 84 11.44 -11.41 -96.64
CA SER A 84 11.49 -10.22 -97.51
C SER A 84 10.67 -10.43 -98.78
N ALA A 85 10.18 -9.33 -99.38
CA ALA A 85 10.26 -8.93 -100.81
C ALA A 85 9.03 -8.06 -101.16
N ILE A 86 9.19 -6.74 -101.47
CA ILE A 86 9.32 -6.11 -102.81
C ILE A 86 8.06 -6.39 -103.68
N THR A 87 7.22 -5.43 -104.07
CA THR A 87 7.39 -4.44 -105.18
C THR A 87 6.30 -3.33 -105.17
N ALA A 88 6.68 -2.13 -105.65
CA ALA A 88 5.91 -1.18 -106.50
C ALA A 88 4.62 -0.53 -105.94
N ASP A 89 4.23 0.70 -106.25
CA ASP A 89 4.72 1.72 -107.17
C ASP A 89 4.17 3.11 -106.78
N LYS A 90 4.80 4.14 -107.35
CA LYS A 90 4.43 5.56 -107.38
C LYS A 90 2.94 5.87 -107.70
N ALA A 91 2.40 6.93 -107.10
CA ALA A 91 2.15 8.24 -107.76
C ALA A 91 0.93 9.00 -107.20
N ALA A 92 1.13 10.32 -107.05
CA ALA A 92 0.18 11.44 -107.12
C ALA A 92 -0.91 11.51 -106.03
N SER A 93 -0.84 12.39 -105.01
CA SER A 93 -0.77 13.87 -105.05
C SER A 93 -1.85 14.52 -105.91
N ALA A 94 -2.98 14.82 -105.27
CA ALA A 94 -3.66 16.11 -105.35
C ALA A 94 -4.83 16.10 -104.34
N ILE A 95 -4.77 16.93 -103.30
CA ILE A 95 -5.87 17.77 -102.76
C ILE A 95 -5.32 18.60 -101.58
N SER A 96 -5.21 19.90 -101.87
CA SER A 96 -5.28 21.09 -101.01
C SER A 96 -4.37 21.23 -99.79
N ALA A 97 -3.52 22.26 -99.85
CA ALA A 97 -2.89 22.97 -98.74
C ALA A 97 -3.89 23.70 -97.80
N GLN A 98 -4.99 23.03 -97.45
CA GLN A 98 -5.95 23.42 -96.41
C GLN A 98 -6.17 22.28 -95.38
N SER A 99 -5.51 21.12 -95.53
CA SER A 99 -5.68 19.95 -94.65
C SER A 99 -4.53 19.76 -93.64
N GLU A 100 -3.36 20.36 -93.87
CA GLU A 100 -2.19 20.21 -92.99
C GLU A 100 -2.26 21.14 -91.78
N GLU A 101 -2.74 22.38 -91.95
CA GLU A 101 -2.90 23.36 -90.86
C GLU A 101 -4.04 22.94 -89.89
N ASP A 102 -5.16 22.44 -90.42
CA ASP A 102 -6.25 21.89 -89.61
C ASP A 102 -5.84 20.59 -88.87
N ALA A 103 -4.99 19.76 -89.47
CA ALA A 103 -4.44 18.56 -88.84
C ALA A 103 -3.40 18.87 -87.75
N GLU A 104 -2.60 19.93 -87.93
CA GLU A 104 -1.67 20.43 -86.90
C GLU A 104 -2.40 21.04 -85.72
N VAL A 105 -3.51 21.76 -85.96
CA VAL A 105 -4.37 22.29 -84.91
C VAL A 105 -5.05 21.16 -84.12
N ASP A 106 -5.64 20.14 -84.78
CA ASP A 106 -6.22 18.96 -84.10
C ASP A 106 -5.18 18.15 -83.32
N LEU A 107 -3.97 17.98 -83.85
CA LEU A 107 -2.86 17.34 -83.15
C LEU A 107 -2.44 18.12 -81.90
N SER A 108 -2.39 19.46 -81.98
CA SER A 108 -2.05 20.33 -80.85
C SER A 108 -3.08 20.26 -79.72
N VAL A 109 -4.37 20.18 -80.06
CA VAL A 109 -5.48 20.02 -79.11
C VAL A 109 -5.38 18.67 -78.41
N ARG A 110 -5.16 17.58 -79.15
CA ARG A 110 -4.99 16.22 -78.58
C ARG A 110 -3.76 16.10 -77.68
N ILE A 111 -2.67 16.78 -78.02
CA ILE A 111 -1.47 16.84 -77.17
C ILE A 111 -1.78 17.62 -75.88
N ALA A 112 -2.49 18.74 -75.97
CA ALA A 112 -2.89 19.52 -74.80
C ALA A 112 -3.82 18.74 -73.86
N GLU A 113 -4.82 18.04 -74.40
CA GLU A 113 -5.72 17.15 -73.64
C GLU A 113 -4.95 16.02 -72.95
N ARG A 114 -4.06 15.34 -73.67
CA ARG A 114 -3.25 14.26 -73.10
C ARG A 114 -2.28 14.75 -72.04
N LEU A 115 -1.71 15.94 -72.20
CA LEU A 115 -0.89 16.60 -71.18
C LEU A 115 -1.72 17.01 -69.95
N ALA A 116 -2.97 17.47 -70.15
CA ALA A 116 -3.89 17.79 -69.06
C ALA A 116 -4.27 16.54 -68.25
N GLU A 117 -4.57 15.43 -68.92
CA GLU A 117 -4.81 14.15 -68.25
C GLU A 117 -3.60 13.65 -67.46
N MET A 118 -2.39 13.75 -68.04
CA MET A 118 -1.17 13.35 -67.34
C MET A 118 -0.92 14.21 -66.10
N ARG A 119 -1.17 15.52 -66.18
CA ARG A 119 -1.09 16.43 -65.02
C ARG A 119 -2.14 16.09 -63.95
N ALA A 120 -3.37 15.79 -64.34
CA ALA A 120 -4.43 15.37 -63.43
C ALA A 120 -4.09 14.05 -62.72
N LYS A 121 -3.59 13.06 -63.45
CA LYS A 121 -3.12 11.77 -62.90
C LYS A 121 -1.94 11.96 -61.95
N GLN A 122 -1.00 12.85 -62.27
CA GLN A 122 0.13 13.17 -61.39
C GLN A 122 -0.33 13.88 -60.12
N ALA A 123 -1.23 14.86 -60.23
CA ALA A 123 -1.80 15.56 -59.07
C ALA A 123 -2.56 14.59 -58.15
N ALA A 124 -3.34 13.67 -58.71
CA ALA A 124 -4.04 12.63 -57.95
C ALA A 124 -3.06 11.69 -57.21
N ARG A 125 -1.96 11.29 -57.86
CA ARG A 125 -0.90 10.48 -57.23
C ARG A 125 -0.23 11.21 -56.06
N VAL A 126 0.09 12.49 -56.23
CA VAL A 126 0.69 13.31 -55.17
C VAL A 126 -0.27 13.49 -53.98
N ALA A 127 -1.55 13.74 -54.25
CA ALA A 127 -2.58 13.85 -53.22
C ALA A 127 -2.78 12.53 -52.45
N ALA A 128 -2.79 11.39 -53.16
CA ALA A 128 -2.87 10.07 -52.54
C ALA A 128 -1.66 9.76 -51.66
N ALA A 129 -0.44 10.07 -52.13
CA ALA A 129 0.80 9.92 -51.36
C ALA A 129 0.80 10.79 -50.09
N ALA A 130 0.33 12.04 -50.18
CA ALA A 130 0.20 12.93 -49.03
C ALA A 130 -0.79 12.41 -47.99
N LYS A 131 -1.94 11.86 -48.43
CA LYS A 131 -2.94 11.24 -47.56
C LYS A 131 -2.39 9.98 -46.88
N ALA A 132 -1.66 9.15 -47.61
CA ALA A 132 -1.01 7.96 -47.07
C ALA A 132 0.05 8.31 -46.01
N LYS A 133 0.86 9.35 -46.24
CA LYS A 133 1.85 9.84 -45.27
C LYS A 133 1.21 10.33 -43.97
N LYS A 134 0.13 11.12 -44.06
CA LYS A 134 -0.63 11.56 -42.88
C LYS A 134 -1.26 10.40 -42.11
N ALA A 135 -1.80 9.41 -42.81
CA ALA A 135 -2.37 8.21 -42.18
C ALA A 135 -1.29 7.37 -41.46
N ALA A 136 -0.11 7.22 -42.07
CA ALA A 136 1.02 6.51 -41.47
C ALA A 136 1.56 7.23 -40.22
N GLU A 137 1.63 8.57 -40.24
CA GLU A 137 2.04 9.36 -39.08
C GLU A 137 1.03 9.26 -37.93
N ALA A 138 -0.27 9.33 -38.24
CA ALA A 138 -1.34 9.14 -37.25
C ALA A 138 -1.30 7.74 -36.63
N LYS A 139 -1.07 6.70 -37.46
CA LYS A 139 -0.90 5.32 -37.00
C LYS A 139 0.31 5.19 -36.06
N ARG A 140 1.47 5.73 -36.44
CA ARG A 140 2.68 5.74 -35.58
C ARG A 140 2.47 6.45 -34.25
N LYS A 141 1.77 7.60 -34.23
CA LYS A 141 1.46 8.31 -32.98
C LYS A 141 0.55 7.48 -32.07
N LYS A 142 -0.45 6.81 -32.65
CA LYS A 142 -1.36 5.94 -31.90
C LYS A 142 -0.64 4.70 -31.34
N GLU A 143 0.24 4.09 -32.13
CA GLU A 143 1.08 2.96 -31.70
C GLU A 143 2.08 3.36 -30.62
N ALA A 144 2.72 4.52 -30.73
CA ALA A 144 3.63 5.05 -29.71
C ALA A 144 2.90 5.35 -28.39
N ALA A 145 1.70 5.94 -28.46
CA ALA A 145 0.87 6.18 -27.28
C ALA A 145 0.44 4.85 -26.61
N ALA A 146 0.05 3.85 -27.41
CA ALA A 146 -0.29 2.53 -26.89
C ALA A 146 0.92 1.83 -26.24
N ALA A 147 2.09 1.91 -26.86
CA ALA A 147 3.34 1.36 -26.31
C ALA A 147 3.73 2.05 -25.00
N ALA A 148 3.53 3.36 -24.87
CA ALA A 148 3.78 4.09 -23.63
C ALA A 148 2.84 3.65 -22.49
N VAL A 149 1.57 3.38 -22.78
CA VAL A 149 0.61 2.84 -21.80
C VAL A 149 1.00 1.43 -21.35
N VAL A 150 1.42 0.57 -22.28
CA VAL A 150 1.88 -0.79 -21.96
C VAL A 150 3.18 -0.77 -21.12
N ALA A 151 4.13 0.11 -21.46
CA ALA A 151 5.36 0.29 -20.69
C ALA A 151 5.07 0.81 -19.27
N ALA A 152 4.14 1.76 -19.11
CA ALA A 152 3.71 2.26 -17.81
C ALA A 152 3.01 1.17 -16.96
N ALA A 153 2.19 0.31 -17.59
CA ALA A 153 1.55 -0.81 -16.91
C ALA A 153 2.56 -1.90 -16.49
N ALA A 154 3.61 -2.13 -17.28
CA ALA A 154 4.71 -3.04 -16.92
C ALA A 154 5.62 -2.48 -15.81
N ALA A 155 5.64 -1.17 -15.62
CA ALA A 155 6.39 -0.47 -14.56
C ALA A 155 5.60 -0.28 -13.25
N ALA A 156 4.32 -0.64 -13.20
CA ALA A 156 3.56 -0.60 -11.95
C ALA A 156 4.15 -1.62 -10.96
N PRO A 157 4.52 -1.21 -9.73
CA PRO A 157 5.10 -2.12 -8.76
C PRO A 157 4.11 -3.26 -8.47
N LYS A 158 4.62 -4.49 -8.43
CA LYS A 158 3.84 -5.65 -7.97
C LYS A 158 3.43 -5.37 -6.53
N ILE A 159 2.13 -5.34 -6.25
CA ILE A 159 1.59 -5.14 -4.90
C ILE A 159 2.21 -6.21 -3.98
N SER A 160 2.91 -5.76 -2.95
CA SER A 160 3.56 -6.63 -1.97
C SER A 160 3.04 -6.33 -0.57
N ASN A 161 3.00 -7.36 0.28
CA ASN A 161 2.74 -7.20 1.71
C ASN A 161 4.05 -7.25 2.54
N HIS A 162 5.20 -7.33 1.87
CA HIS A 162 6.50 -7.27 2.50
C HIS A 162 6.97 -5.82 2.61
N TRP A 163 7.39 -5.44 3.81
CA TRP A 163 8.02 -4.15 4.12
C TRP A 163 9.22 -4.39 5.03
N ASP A 164 10.14 -3.44 5.10
CA ASP A 164 11.26 -3.45 6.05
C ASP A 164 11.62 -2.05 6.54
N TYR A 165 12.61 -1.95 7.43
CA TYR A 165 13.12 -0.67 7.92
C TYR A 165 14.26 -0.09 7.07
N GLU A 166 14.76 -0.85 6.08
CA GLU A 166 15.87 -0.44 5.21
C GLU A 166 15.65 -0.88 3.75
N GLY A 167 16.41 -0.26 2.84
CA GLY A 167 16.47 -0.65 1.43
C GLY A 167 15.18 -0.33 0.65
N GLU A 168 14.95 -1.07 -0.44
CA GLU A 168 13.81 -0.86 -1.34
C GLU A 168 12.44 -0.97 -0.62
N PHE A 169 12.38 -1.77 0.43
CA PHE A 169 11.17 -1.98 1.24
C PHE A 169 11.09 -1.05 2.47
N GLY A 170 11.98 -0.06 2.56
CA GLY A 170 12.13 0.89 3.68
C GLY A 170 10.98 1.90 3.84
N PRO A 171 10.97 2.65 4.96
CA PRO A 171 9.91 3.59 5.34
C PRO A 171 9.53 4.63 4.28
N GLU A 172 10.51 5.13 3.53
CA GLU A 172 10.33 6.12 2.45
C GLU A 172 9.55 5.56 1.24
N ASN A 173 9.41 4.23 1.17
CA ASN A 173 8.75 3.53 0.07
C ASN A 173 7.47 2.82 0.49
N TRP A 174 7.15 2.67 1.79
CA TRP A 174 5.96 1.93 2.26
C TRP A 174 4.67 2.30 1.52
N GLY A 175 4.39 3.60 1.35
CA GLY A 175 3.17 4.05 0.65
C GLY A 175 3.10 3.71 -0.84
N LYS A 176 4.23 3.33 -1.46
CA LYS A 176 4.35 2.92 -2.87
C LYS A 176 4.27 1.40 -3.06
N ILE A 177 4.58 0.62 -2.02
CA ILE A 177 4.63 -0.85 -2.07
C ILE A 177 3.22 -1.45 -2.18
N ASN A 178 2.28 -0.89 -1.43
CA ASN A 178 0.91 -1.37 -1.38
C ASN A 178 -0.06 -0.17 -1.35
N PRO A 179 -1.06 -0.10 -2.25
CA PRO A 179 -2.06 0.96 -2.22
C PRO A 179 -2.80 1.10 -0.88
N ALA A 180 -2.96 -0.01 -0.14
CA ALA A 180 -3.56 -0.01 1.20
C ALA A 180 -2.70 0.72 2.26
N TRP A 181 -1.42 0.98 1.95
CA TRP A 181 -0.47 1.68 2.83
C TRP A 181 -0.23 3.12 2.38
N SER A 182 -1.06 3.66 1.47
CA SER A 182 -0.93 5.02 0.95
C SER A 182 -0.81 6.09 2.03
N GLN A 183 -1.40 5.89 3.21
CA GLN A 183 -1.27 6.80 4.35
C GLN A 183 0.17 6.92 4.87
N CYS A 184 1.02 5.90 4.69
CA CYS A 184 2.43 5.98 5.04
C CYS A 184 3.19 7.08 4.28
N GLY A 185 2.74 7.47 3.08
CA GLY A 185 3.34 8.54 2.28
C GLY A 185 2.47 9.80 2.12
N ALA A 186 1.14 9.67 2.18
CA ALA A 186 0.20 10.78 1.96
C ALA A 186 -0.47 11.30 3.26
N GLY A 187 -0.31 10.58 4.38
CA GLY A 187 -0.86 11.00 5.67
C GLY A 187 -0.22 12.28 6.19
N LYS A 188 -0.99 13.09 6.90
CA LYS A 188 -0.56 14.38 7.48
C LYS A 188 -0.52 14.38 8.99
N ARG A 189 -0.96 13.28 9.62
CA ARG A 189 -0.93 13.08 11.06
C ARG A 189 -0.14 11.82 11.40
N GLN A 190 0.99 11.65 10.74
CA GLN A 190 1.83 10.47 10.88
C GLN A 190 2.67 10.50 12.17
N SER A 191 2.99 9.32 12.69
CA SER A 191 3.92 9.10 13.81
C SER A 191 5.13 8.29 13.34
N PRO A 192 6.28 8.38 14.01
CA PRO A 192 6.56 9.19 15.21
C PRO A 192 6.80 10.67 14.88
N ILE A 193 6.95 11.52 15.89
CA ILE A 193 7.32 12.95 15.73
C ILE A 193 8.48 13.35 16.64
N ASP A 194 9.11 14.47 16.31
CA ASP A 194 9.98 15.20 17.24
C ASP A 194 9.15 16.22 18.04
N ILE A 195 9.08 16.03 19.35
CA ILE A 195 8.30 16.84 20.30
C ILE A 195 9.19 17.98 20.79
N ARG A 196 8.91 19.22 20.34
CA ARG A 196 9.73 20.40 20.67
C ARG A 196 9.07 21.37 21.65
N ASP A 197 7.78 21.65 21.48
CA ASP A 197 7.09 22.68 22.25
C ASP A 197 5.75 22.15 22.77
N GLY A 198 5.80 21.36 23.86
CA GLY A 198 4.60 20.89 24.55
C GLY A 198 3.85 22.06 25.19
N MET A 199 2.59 22.25 24.85
CA MET A 199 1.75 23.23 25.54
C MET A 199 1.36 22.67 26.90
N LYS A 200 1.90 23.26 27.98
CA LYS A 200 1.52 22.92 29.35
C LYS A 200 0.06 23.20 29.56
N VAL A 201 -0.69 22.15 29.87
CA VAL A 201 -2.09 22.23 30.23
C VAL A 201 -2.37 21.27 31.36
N ASN A 202 -3.43 21.53 32.12
CA ASN A 202 -3.91 20.57 33.11
C ASN A 202 -4.59 19.41 32.36
N LEU A 203 -3.83 18.34 32.11
CA LEU A 203 -4.34 17.10 31.53
C LEU A 203 -4.85 16.19 32.63
N ASP A 204 -5.80 15.33 32.28
CA ASP A 204 -6.27 14.26 33.17
C ASP A 204 -5.10 13.33 33.50
N GLU A 205 -5.02 12.88 34.75
CA GLU A 205 -4.09 11.82 35.11
C GLU A 205 -4.48 10.52 34.39
N ILE A 206 -3.47 9.74 34.03
CA ILE A 206 -3.68 8.42 33.44
C ILE A 206 -3.69 7.39 34.56
N ASP A 207 -4.84 6.73 34.75
CA ASP A 207 -4.96 5.61 35.67
C ASP A 207 -4.58 4.30 34.97
N PHE A 208 -3.53 3.65 35.48
CA PHE A 208 -3.05 2.37 34.98
C PHE A 208 -3.47 1.25 35.94
N ASN A 209 -4.57 0.57 35.59
CA ASN A 209 -5.02 -0.63 36.28
C ASN A 209 -4.47 -1.87 35.56
N TYR A 210 -3.15 -2.04 35.69
CA TYR A 210 -2.43 -3.21 35.23
C TYR A 210 -2.18 -4.16 36.38
N ARG A 211 -2.05 -5.45 36.06
CA ARG A 211 -1.80 -6.54 36.99
C ARG A 211 -0.91 -7.58 36.34
N PRO A 212 -0.18 -8.40 37.13
CA PRO A 212 0.51 -9.57 36.63
C PRO A 212 -0.42 -10.41 35.74
N SER A 213 0.04 -10.71 34.53
CA SER A 213 -0.78 -11.34 33.49
C SER A 213 0.02 -12.34 32.68
N ASP A 214 -0.65 -13.41 32.27
CA ASP A 214 -0.13 -14.33 31.28
C ASP A 214 0.07 -13.61 29.95
N TYR A 215 1.07 -14.04 29.19
CA TYR A 215 1.38 -13.45 27.90
C TYR A 215 1.93 -14.49 26.92
N THR A 216 1.96 -14.09 25.66
CA THR A 216 2.66 -14.81 24.60
C THR A 216 3.61 -13.85 23.90
N GLU A 217 4.72 -14.38 23.40
CA GLU A 217 5.73 -13.60 22.70
C GLU A 217 5.92 -14.12 21.30
N VAL A 218 6.21 -13.20 20.39
CA VAL A 218 6.56 -13.52 19.02
C VAL A 218 7.64 -12.57 18.55
N ASP A 219 8.72 -13.11 17.99
CA ASP A 219 9.58 -12.36 17.09
C ASP A 219 8.88 -12.34 15.72
N ASN A 220 8.21 -11.25 15.36
CA ASN A 220 7.44 -11.18 14.11
C ASN A 220 8.29 -10.78 12.89
N GLY A 221 9.62 -10.82 13.03
CA GLY A 221 10.57 -10.36 12.01
C GLY A 221 10.72 -8.84 11.89
N LYS A 222 9.98 -8.05 12.67
CA LYS A 222 10.03 -6.58 12.74
C LYS A 222 10.30 -6.05 14.14
N THR A 223 9.91 -6.81 15.16
CA THR A 223 10.15 -6.53 16.57
C THR A 223 9.94 -7.81 17.38
N VAL A 224 10.36 -7.78 18.64
CA VAL A 224 9.79 -8.63 19.68
C VAL A 224 8.45 -8.01 20.09
N GLN A 225 7.36 -8.77 19.98
CA GLN A 225 6.00 -8.36 20.37
C GLN A 225 5.49 -9.29 21.47
N VAL A 226 4.95 -8.69 22.52
CA VAL A 226 4.38 -9.36 23.68
C VAL A 226 2.87 -9.11 23.69
N ASN A 227 2.08 -10.18 23.56
CA ASN A 227 0.62 -10.12 23.58
C ASN A 227 0.13 -10.53 24.96
N LEU A 228 -0.67 -9.67 25.61
CA LEU A 228 -1.13 -9.91 26.97
C LEU A 228 -2.50 -10.57 27.00
N ALA A 229 -2.72 -11.38 28.03
CA ALA A 229 -4.05 -11.79 28.41
C ALA A 229 -4.92 -10.57 28.77
N ARG A 230 -6.23 -10.76 28.62
CA ARG A 230 -7.22 -9.71 28.83
C ARG A 230 -7.25 -9.19 30.26
N GLY A 231 -7.61 -7.92 30.40
CA GLY A 231 -7.99 -7.33 31.67
C GLY A 231 -6.99 -6.38 32.33
N ASN A 232 -6.00 -5.91 31.58
CA ASN A 232 -5.17 -4.76 31.93
C ASN A 232 -5.72 -3.51 31.24
N PHE A 233 -5.94 -2.44 31.99
CA PHE A 233 -6.57 -1.24 31.44
C PHE A 233 -5.80 0.04 31.77
N MET A 234 -5.85 0.98 30.84
CA MET A 234 -5.50 2.37 31.03
C MET A 234 -6.77 3.21 30.91
N THR A 235 -7.00 4.11 31.86
CA THR A 235 -8.13 5.06 31.83
C THR A 235 -7.60 6.48 31.78
N ILE A 236 -8.09 7.28 30.84
CA ILE A 236 -7.78 8.70 30.70
C ILE A 236 -9.09 9.47 30.50
N GLY A 237 -9.35 10.42 31.41
CA GLY A 237 -10.67 11.04 31.54
C GLY A 237 -11.76 9.98 31.73
N ASN A 238 -12.79 10.00 30.86
CA ASN A 238 -13.91 9.04 30.91
C ASN A 238 -13.77 7.90 29.87
N GLN A 239 -12.57 7.61 29.39
CA GLN A 239 -12.33 6.57 28.38
C GLN A 239 -11.36 5.52 28.92
N SER A 240 -11.75 4.25 28.82
CA SER A 240 -10.92 3.11 29.18
C SER A 240 -10.43 2.39 27.94
N TYR A 241 -9.17 1.97 27.95
CA TYR A 241 -8.48 1.27 26.88
C TYR A 241 -7.81 0.01 27.44
N GLU A 242 -8.12 -1.15 26.87
CA GLU A 242 -7.52 -2.43 27.26
C GLU A 242 -6.13 -2.56 26.63
N LEU A 243 -5.09 -2.80 27.43
CA LEU A 243 -3.74 -3.11 26.95
C LEU A 243 -3.79 -4.46 26.22
N VAL A 244 -3.41 -4.47 24.94
CA VAL A 244 -3.48 -5.67 24.09
C VAL A 244 -2.11 -6.27 23.83
N GLN A 245 -1.10 -5.42 23.59
CA GLN A 245 0.26 -5.84 23.32
C GLN A 245 1.25 -4.71 23.66
N PHE A 246 2.52 -5.06 23.83
CA PHE A 246 3.59 -4.09 23.68
C PHE A 246 4.74 -4.65 22.84
N HIS A 247 5.57 -3.74 22.32
CA HIS A 247 6.73 -4.07 21.50
C HIS A 247 7.82 -3.01 21.63
N PHE A 248 8.97 -3.25 20.99
CA PHE A 248 10.19 -2.48 21.19
C PHE A 248 10.73 -1.91 19.88
N HIS A 249 11.24 -0.69 19.94
CA HIS A 249 11.99 -0.09 18.84
C HIS A 249 13.38 0.36 19.27
N ARG A 250 14.32 0.30 18.33
CA ARG A 250 15.69 0.76 18.44
C ARG A 250 16.13 1.42 17.12
N PRO A 251 16.63 2.68 17.16
CA PRO A 251 16.59 3.61 18.30
C PRO A 251 15.15 3.98 18.71
N SER A 252 14.95 4.88 19.67
CA SER A 252 13.59 5.39 19.92
C SER A 252 13.01 6.01 18.66
N GLU A 253 11.73 5.75 18.42
CA GLU A 253 10.98 6.35 17.31
C GLU A 253 10.70 7.83 17.59
N GLU A 254 10.17 8.14 18.77
CA GLU A 254 9.95 9.51 19.22
C GLU A 254 11.27 10.21 19.54
N LYS A 255 11.25 11.54 19.36
CA LYS A 255 12.30 12.44 19.85
C LYS A 255 11.69 13.53 20.72
N ILE A 256 12.46 14.00 21.69
CA ILE A 256 12.13 15.18 22.51
C ILE A 256 13.23 16.21 22.27
N ASN A 257 12.87 17.40 21.79
CA ASN A 257 13.81 18.47 21.47
C ASN A 257 14.94 18.04 20.55
N GLY A 258 14.63 17.22 19.54
CA GLY A 258 15.60 16.66 18.60
C GLY A 258 16.41 15.48 19.13
N LYS A 259 16.25 15.12 20.41
CA LYS A 259 17.00 14.03 21.05
C LYS A 259 16.14 12.78 21.15
N GLY A 260 16.62 11.67 20.57
CA GLY A 260 16.08 10.33 20.81
C GLY A 260 16.77 9.64 21.99
N THR A 261 16.19 8.54 22.45
CA THR A 261 16.77 7.62 23.43
C THR A 261 17.24 6.34 22.75
N GLU A 262 17.87 5.44 23.51
CA GLU A 262 18.47 4.23 22.91
C GLU A 262 17.40 3.26 22.40
N MET A 263 16.29 3.12 23.14
CA MET A 263 15.16 2.30 22.73
C MET A 263 13.85 2.98 23.17
N VAL A 264 12.72 2.46 22.71
CA VAL A 264 11.38 2.81 23.22
C VAL A 264 10.51 1.55 23.30
N ILE A 265 9.62 1.51 24.28
CA ILE A 265 8.54 0.52 24.38
C ILE A 265 7.24 1.19 23.95
N HIS A 266 6.50 0.57 23.05
CA HIS A 266 5.15 1.00 22.68
C HIS A 266 4.13 0.02 23.25
N LEU A 267 3.31 0.50 24.19
CA LEU A 267 2.20 -0.25 24.77
C LEU A 267 0.91 0.13 24.03
N GLU A 268 0.39 -0.81 23.24
CA GLU A 268 -0.82 -0.63 22.44
C GLU A 268 -2.08 -0.98 23.22
N HIS A 269 -3.05 -0.08 23.20
CA HIS A 269 -4.32 -0.24 23.87
C HIS A 269 -5.51 -0.04 22.93
N ARG A 270 -6.60 -0.78 23.19
CA ARG A 270 -7.85 -0.69 22.42
C ARG A 270 -9.00 -0.23 23.30
N GLY A 271 -9.65 0.85 22.88
CA GLY A 271 -10.83 1.41 23.53
C GLY A 271 -12.13 1.16 22.75
N PRO A 272 -13.25 1.75 23.21
CA PRO A 272 -14.54 1.65 22.56
C PRO A 272 -14.50 2.08 21.08
N GLY A 273 -15.20 1.32 20.23
CA GLY A 273 -15.26 1.59 18.79
C GLY A 273 -13.94 1.34 18.05
N GLY A 274 -13.00 0.60 18.64
CA GLY A 274 -11.72 0.27 18.01
C GLY A 274 -10.69 1.41 18.05
N LYS A 275 -10.92 2.44 18.87
CA LYS A 275 -9.95 3.53 19.08
C LYS A 275 -8.63 2.96 19.61
N LEU A 276 -7.52 3.41 19.03
CA LEU A 276 -6.18 3.00 19.43
C LEU A 276 -5.55 4.09 20.31
N ALA A 277 -4.93 3.68 21.41
CA ALA A 277 -4.04 4.52 22.19
C ALA A 277 -2.70 3.82 22.38
N ILE A 278 -1.59 4.54 22.21
CA ILE A 278 -0.24 4.03 22.40
C ILE A 278 0.43 4.84 23.49
N VAL A 279 0.92 4.14 24.51
CA VAL A 279 1.83 4.70 25.51
C VAL A 279 3.25 4.41 25.06
N ALA A 280 4.06 5.45 24.87
CA ALA A 280 5.46 5.33 24.51
C ALA A 280 6.34 5.58 25.75
N VAL A 281 7.14 4.58 26.12
CA VAL A 281 8.09 4.67 27.23
C VAL A 281 9.50 4.65 26.68
N LEU A 282 10.16 5.80 26.73
CA LEU A 282 11.54 5.97 26.27
C LEU A 282 12.49 5.20 27.21
N LEU A 283 13.51 4.57 26.64
CA LEU A 283 14.52 3.79 27.38
C LEU A 283 15.92 4.36 27.21
N GLU A 284 16.58 4.64 28.34
CA GLU A 284 17.98 5.05 28.43
C GLU A 284 18.84 3.99 29.14
N ARG A 285 20.16 4.02 28.92
CA ARG A 285 21.09 3.12 29.61
C ARG A 285 21.07 3.41 31.11
N GLY A 286 20.90 2.37 31.92
CA GLY A 286 20.95 2.51 33.37
C GLY A 286 20.88 1.16 34.07
N LYS A 287 20.07 1.10 35.14
CA LYS A 287 19.82 -0.15 35.89
C LYS A 287 19.08 -1.15 34.98
N ALA A 288 19.34 -2.43 35.19
CA ALA A 288 18.53 -3.48 34.59
C ALA A 288 17.05 -3.33 34.98
N ASN A 289 16.17 -3.64 34.04
CA ASN A 289 14.72 -3.70 34.26
C ASN A 289 14.27 -5.16 34.26
N ASP A 290 13.59 -5.58 35.32
CA ASP A 290 13.27 -6.99 35.54
C ASP A 290 12.19 -7.48 34.58
N ALA A 291 11.14 -6.71 34.32
CA ALA A 291 10.16 -6.99 33.27
C ALA A 291 10.79 -7.17 31.87
N ILE A 292 11.75 -6.32 31.46
CA ILE A 292 12.47 -6.51 30.20
C ILE A 292 13.29 -7.80 30.23
N GLN A 293 13.89 -8.18 31.37
CA GLN A 293 14.62 -9.43 31.48
C GLN A 293 13.68 -10.64 31.36
N THR A 294 12.50 -10.58 31.98
CA THR A 294 11.45 -11.60 31.86
C THR A 294 11.08 -11.83 30.40
N VAL A 295 10.89 -10.75 29.62
CA VAL A 295 10.64 -10.84 28.18
C VAL A 295 11.83 -11.45 27.45
N TRP A 296 13.06 -11.00 27.75
CA TRP A 296 14.26 -11.47 27.04
C TRP A 296 14.52 -12.97 27.25
N ASN A 297 14.12 -13.50 28.40
CA ASN A 297 14.25 -14.92 28.71
C ASN A 297 13.29 -15.80 27.89
N ASN A 298 12.21 -15.22 27.34
CA ASN A 298 11.16 -15.96 26.64
C ASN A 298 11.13 -15.70 25.12
N ILE A 299 12.05 -14.87 24.60
CA ILE A 299 12.16 -14.58 23.16
C ILE A 299 12.26 -15.89 22.36
N PRO A 300 11.34 -16.12 21.40
CA PRO A 300 11.38 -17.32 20.55
C PRO A 300 12.67 -17.42 19.73
N LEU A 301 13.17 -18.65 19.55
CA LEU A 301 14.34 -18.92 18.70
C LEU A 301 14.03 -18.79 17.21
N GLU A 302 12.77 -19.07 16.82
CA GLU A 302 12.30 -18.98 15.44
C GLU A 302 11.38 -17.79 15.23
N LYS A 303 11.58 -17.06 14.12
CA LYS A 303 10.71 -15.95 13.74
C LYS A 303 9.31 -16.44 13.39
N ASN A 304 8.31 -15.66 13.77
CA ASN A 304 6.88 -15.89 13.62
C ASN A 304 6.34 -17.10 14.39
N GLN A 305 7.15 -17.69 15.27
CA GLN A 305 6.68 -18.66 16.25
C GLN A 305 6.21 -17.93 17.49
N GLN A 306 4.94 -18.16 17.87
CA GLN A 306 4.41 -17.65 19.12
C GLN A 306 4.69 -18.62 20.26
N VAL A 307 5.23 -18.12 21.37
CA VAL A 307 5.58 -18.90 22.56
C VAL A 307 4.84 -18.33 23.77
N ALA A 308 4.17 -19.19 24.53
CA ALA A 308 3.55 -18.80 25.79
C ALA A 308 4.59 -18.73 26.91
N SER A 309 4.46 -17.75 27.80
CA SER A 309 5.36 -17.62 28.93
C SER A 309 5.12 -18.69 29.99
N SER A 310 6.16 -19.02 30.75
CA SER A 310 6.05 -19.89 31.93
C SER A 310 5.67 -19.14 33.20
N GLU A 311 5.94 -17.83 33.25
CA GLU A 311 5.69 -16.95 34.39
C GLU A 311 4.90 -15.72 33.92
N PRO A 312 4.06 -15.13 34.79
CA PRO A 312 3.34 -13.90 34.46
C PRO A 312 4.29 -12.70 34.40
N LEU A 313 3.90 -11.69 33.62
CA LEU A 313 4.58 -10.40 33.56
C LEU A 313 3.72 -9.34 34.22
N ASP A 314 4.31 -8.48 35.06
CA ASP A 314 3.65 -7.26 35.54
C ASP A 314 3.96 -6.07 34.60
N PRO A 315 2.99 -5.58 33.80
CA PRO A 315 3.25 -4.48 32.88
C PRO A 315 3.45 -3.13 33.57
N LEU A 316 3.12 -3.00 34.87
CA LEU A 316 3.42 -1.77 35.64
C LEU A 316 4.92 -1.51 35.74
N GLU A 317 5.75 -2.56 35.75
CA GLU A 317 7.20 -2.47 35.81
C GLU A 317 7.84 -1.85 34.56
N LEU A 318 7.06 -1.71 33.48
CA LEU A 318 7.46 -1.02 32.26
C LEU A 318 7.17 0.49 32.29
N LEU A 319 6.49 1.00 33.32
CA LEU A 319 6.07 2.39 33.40
C LEU A 319 6.91 3.19 34.42
N PRO A 320 7.29 4.45 34.12
CA PRO A 320 8.10 5.31 35.00
C PRO A 320 7.31 5.86 36.18
N GLU A 321 7.84 5.81 37.41
CA GLU A 321 7.14 6.23 38.65
C GLU A 321 6.31 7.51 38.50
N ARG A 322 6.87 8.55 37.86
CA ARG A 322 6.13 9.74 37.48
C ARG A 322 5.49 9.58 36.11
N ARG A 323 4.17 9.82 36.08
CA ARG A 323 3.31 9.57 34.91
C ARG A 323 3.05 10.83 34.08
N GLU A 324 3.92 11.85 34.14
CA GLU A 324 3.76 13.02 33.28
C GLU A 324 4.03 12.64 31.81
N TYR A 325 3.26 13.22 30.88
CA TYR A 325 3.28 12.79 29.48
C TYR A 325 3.02 13.92 28.50
N TYR A 326 3.50 13.71 27.26
CA TYR A 326 3.07 14.46 26.08
C TYR A 326 1.93 13.72 25.40
N THR A 327 0.99 14.45 24.80
CA THR A 327 -0.08 13.84 24.01
C THR A 327 -0.38 14.56 22.71
N TYR A 328 -0.66 13.76 21.68
CA TYR A 328 -1.08 14.20 20.36
C TYR A 328 -1.86 13.09 19.64
N MET A 329 -2.64 13.46 18.62
CA MET A 329 -3.24 12.49 17.70
C MET A 329 -2.29 12.25 16.51
N GLY A 330 -1.91 10.99 16.31
CA GLY A 330 -0.95 10.53 15.31
C GLY A 330 -1.42 9.30 14.53
N SER A 331 -0.48 8.46 14.12
CA SER A 331 -0.73 7.21 13.40
C SER A 331 -0.04 6.01 14.04
N GLN A 332 -0.29 4.81 13.52
CA GLN A 332 0.65 3.68 13.68
C GLN A 332 1.99 4.02 13.01
N THR A 333 3.10 3.52 13.55
CA THR A 333 4.46 3.75 13.03
C THR A 333 4.92 2.70 12.03
N THR A 334 4.08 1.71 11.74
CA THR A 334 4.31 0.67 10.73
C THR A 334 3.14 0.62 9.75
N PRO A 335 3.31 0.05 8.54
CA PRO A 335 2.23 -0.10 7.58
C PRO A 335 1.02 -0.84 8.18
N PRO A 336 -0.22 -0.37 7.95
CA PRO A 336 -0.66 0.62 6.96
C PRO A 336 -0.55 2.10 7.37
N CYS A 337 0.12 2.40 8.49
CA CYS A 337 0.31 3.75 9.02
C CYS A 337 -1.00 4.51 9.29
N THR A 338 -2.02 3.78 9.77
CA THR A 338 -3.35 4.33 10.00
C THR A 338 -3.32 5.46 11.02
N GLU A 339 -3.89 6.60 10.65
CA GLU A 339 -4.05 7.78 11.53
C GLU A 339 -5.15 7.59 12.60
N ASN A 340 -5.33 8.60 13.45
CA ASN A 340 -6.27 8.63 14.57
C ASN A 340 -5.88 7.74 15.75
N VAL A 341 -4.58 7.63 15.99
CA VAL A 341 -4.02 6.98 17.19
C VAL A 341 -3.76 8.04 18.26
N LEU A 342 -4.25 7.83 19.48
CA LEU A 342 -3.91 8.67 20.62
C LEU A 342 -2.52 8.31 21.12
N TRP A 343 -1.57 9.23 21.01
CA TRP A 343 -0.22 9.04 21.55
C TRP A 343 -0.08 9.65 22.94
N LEU A 344 0.56 8.92 23.83
CA LEU A 344 0.86 9.29 25.22
C LEU A 344 2.35 8.98 25.47
N VAL A 345 3.22 9.95 25.26
CA VAL A 345 4.68 9.76 25.38
C VAL A 345 5.12 10.15 26.78
N MET A 346 5.59 9.19 27.56
CA MET A 346 6.02 9.43 28.94
C MET A 346 7.23 10.35 28.98
N LYS A 347 7.19 11.36 29.85
CA LYS A 347 8.26 12.37 30.00
C LYS A 347 9.47 11.81 30.71
N GLN A 348 9.27 10.98 31.72
CA GLN A 348 10.34 10.29 32.41
C GLN A 348 10.74 9.02 31.64
N PRO A 349 12.00 8.90 31.18
CA PRO A 349 12.47 7.65 30.59
C PRO A 349 12.62 6.56 31.67
N MET A 350 12.43 5.32 31.26
CA MET A 350 12.81 4.15 32.03
C MET A 350 14.25 3.73 31.69
N THR A 351 14.87 2.93 32.56
CA THR A 351 16.22 2.44 32.33
C THR A 351 16.24 0.97 31.96
N ALA A 352 17.14 0.57 31.07
CA ALA A 352 17.55 -0.81 30.89
C ALA A 352 19.07 -0.92 30.91
N SER A 353 19.60 -2.09 31.29
CA SER A 353 21.05 -2.26 31.34
C SER A 353 21.66 -2.25 29.93
N PRO A 354 22.94 -1.85 29.79
CA PRO A 354 23.67 -1.96 28.53
C PRO A 354 23.62 -3.37 27.93
N ALA A 355 23.60 -4.42 28.75
CA ALA A 355 23.52 -5.81 28.30
C ALA A 355 22.14 -6.14 27.70
N GLN A 356 21.05 -5.71 28.35
CA GLN A 356 19.69 -5.87 27.82
C GLN A 356 19.51 -5.16 26.48
N MET A 357 19.99 -3.91 26.38
CA MET A 357 19.92 -3.15 25.13
C MET A 357 20.78 -3.76 24.02
N ALA A 358 21.96 -4.29 24.37
CA ALA A 358 22.84 -4.97 23.42
C ALA A 358 22.23 -6.27 22.88
N LEU A 359 21.47 -7.02 23.69
CA LEU A 359 20.75 -8.21 23.21
C LEU A 359 19.75 -7.83 22.12
N PHE A 360 18.89 -6.84 22.37
CA PHE A 360 17.92 -6.38 21.38
C PHE A 360 18.59 -5.83 20.13
N SER A 361 19.67 -5.05 20.28
CA SER A 361 20.42 -4.49 19.15
C SER A 361 21.01 -5.54 18.21
N ARG A 362 21.25 -6.79 18.68
CA ARG A 362 21.73 -7.88 17.83
C ARG A 362 20.61 -8.51 17.01
N LEU A 363 19.39 -8.53 17.55
CA LEU A 363 18.19 -9.00 16.84
C LEU A 363 17.70 -7.94 15.84
N TYR A 364 17.66 -6.69 16.30
CA TYR A 364 17.13 -5.53 15.59
C TYR A 364 18.09 -4.33 15.72
N PRO A 365 19.06 -4.19 14.81
CA PRO A 365 19.97 -3.05 14.80
C PRO A 365 19.23 -1.73 14.55
N LEU A 366 18.28 -1.75 13.62
CA LEU A 366 17.41 -0.64 13.26
C LEU A 366 16.00 -1.19 12.99
N ASN A 367 15.05 -0.80 13.81
CA ASN A 367 13.63 -1.07 13.57
C ASN A 367 12.76 0.14 13.89
N ALA A 368 13.27 1.36 13.65
CA ALA A 368 12.58 2.61 13.95
C ALA A 368 12.24 3.35 12.64
N ARG A 369 10.99 3.77 12.48
CA ARG A 369 10.55 4.69 11.44
C ARG A 369 11.16 6.07 11.72
N PRO A 370 11.64 6.81 10.69
CA PRO A 370 12.04 8.20 10.84
C PRO A 370 10.93 9.08 11.41
N VAL A 371 11.30 10.14 12.13
CA VAL A 371 10.34 11.18 12.57
C VAL A 371 9.62 11.79 11.37
N GLN A 372 8.32 12.00 11.54
CA GLN A 372 7.42 12.55 10.55
C GLN A 372 7.20 14.04 10.82
N GLU A 373 6.82 14.79 9.79
CA GLU A 373 6.51 16.21 9.93
C GLU A 373 5.40 16.46 10.94
N SER A 374 5.58 17.48 11.79
CA SER A 374 4.58 17.81 12.81
C SER A 374 3.29 18.35 12.19
N GLU A 375 3.34 18.91 10.97
CA GLU A 375 2.17 19.45 10.23
C GLU A 375 1.34 20.45 11.08
N GLY A 376 2.02 21.24 11.92
CA GLY A 376 1.38 22.22 12.81
C GLY A 376 0.53 21.61 13.92
N ARG A 377 0.66 20.30 14.19
CA ARG A 377 -0.07 19.61 15.26
C ARG A 377 0.32 20.20 16.61
N MET A 378 -0.70 20.57 17.38
CA MET A 378 -0.52 20.93 18.79
C MET A 378 -0.21 19.68 19.61
N VAL A 379 0.94 19.70 20.29
CA VAL A 379 1.29 18.72 21.33
C VAL A 379 0.97 19.35 22.68
N LYS A 380 0.22 18.63 23.50
CA LYS A 380 -0.05 19.04 24.89
C LYS A 380 0.92 18.31 25.81
N GLU A 381 1.30 18.93 26.91
CA GLU A 381 2.06 18.26 27.98
C GLU A 381 1.35 18.42 29.31
N SER A 382 1.37 17.35 30.12
CA SER A 382 0.89 17.40 31.50
C SER A 382 1.89 18.15 32.38
N ASN A 383 1.36 18.70 33.48
CA ASN A 383 2.14 19.40 34.49
C ASN A 383 2.97 18.46 35.37
#